data_AF-A0ABC8ZGK6-F1
#
_entry.id   AF-A0ABC8ZGK6-F1
#
_cell.length_a   1.000
_cell.length_b   1.000
_cell.length_c   1.000
_cell.angle_alpha   90.00
_cell.angle_beta   90.00
_cell.angle_gamma   90.00
#
_symmetry.space_group_name_H-M   'P 1'
#
loop_
_entity.id
_entity.type
_entity.pdbx_description
1 polymer ?
#
loop_
_entity_poly.entity_id
_entity_poly.type
_entity_poly.pdbx_seq_one_letter_code
_entity_poly.pdbx_strand_id
1 'polypeptide(L)'
;MSASDLPDELWARVLELGAASSALGFRDLCCLAIASRRLGRLSLHPALWSALLSRDFPSQSQPSSSSSTSQQQQQLHPKSLYKTKFERHKVRMAEARRRAVFEAEARVLACRRRLADLEESMRAEGERMKAAAQELDNLERVRRASVALNVWQPQVVHGRQKQLVQQCTVPVDSRLSDLNMELKVCKQQIATYKNKQGEAQTE
;
A
#
# COMPACT_ATOMS: atom_id res chain seq x y z
N MET A 1 -23.06 38.23 37.43
CA MET A 1 -23.98 38.38 36.29
C MET A 1 -24.07 37.02 35.63
N SER A 2 -25.26 36.43 35.64
CA SER A 2 -25.47 35.09 35.09
C SER A 2 -25.65 35.20 33.57
N ALA A 3 -25.27 34.16 32.83
CA ALA A 3 -25.45 34.10 31.37
C ALA A 3 -26.93 34.33 30.94
N SER A 4 -27.87 34.11 31.84
CA SER A 4 -29.30 34.36 31.68
C SER A 4 -29.70 35.83 31.62
N ASP A 5 -28.88 36.76 32.10
CA ASP A 5 -29.24 38.18 32.23
C ASP A 5 -29.04 38.99 30.94
N LEU A 6 -28.30 38.44 29.97
CA LEU A 6 -28.00 39.10 28.70
C LEU A 6 -29.20 38.98 27.74
N PRO A 7 -29.62 40.01 26.99
CA PRO A 7 -30.69 39.96 25.98
C PRO A 7 -30.47 38.95 24.83
N ASP A 8 -31.56 38.54 24.18
CA ASP A 8 -31.55 37.53 23.10
C ASP A 8 -30.78 38.03 21.86
N GLU A 9 -30.82 39.34 21.58
CA GLU A 9 -30.15 39.98 20.45
C GLU A 9 -28.63 39.91 20.58
N LEU A 10 -28.12 40.13 21.81
CA LEU A 10 -26.70 40.04 22.11
C LEU A 10 -26.22 38.59 22.06
N TRP A 11 -27.01 37.64 22.59
CA TRP A 11 -26.69 36.22 22.45
C TRP A 11 -26.69 35.76 20.99
N ALA A 12 -27.68 36.18 20.18
CA ALA A 12 -27.72 35.87 18.76
C ALA A 12 -26.47 36.40 18.04
N ARG A 13 -26.04 37.63 18.36
CA ARG A 13 -24.85 38.23 17.77
C ARG A 13 -23.56 37.53 18.20
N VAL A 14 -23.44 37.14 19.47
CA VAL A 14 -22.30 36.36 19.98
C VAL A 14 -22.21 35.01 19.26
N LEU A 15 -23.33 34.30 19.11
CA LEU A 15 -23.36 33.03 18.39
C LEU A 15 -22.99 33.18 16.91
N GLU A 16 -23.42 34.27 16.27
CA GLU A 16 -23.13 34.57 14.87
C GLU A 16 -21.65 34.84 14.64
N LEU A 17 -21.07 35.71 15.48
CA LEU A 17 -19.64 35.99 15.45
C LEU A 17 -18.81 34.73 15.74
N GLY A 18 -19.26 33.89 16.67
CA GLY A 18 -18.62 32.60 16.95
C GLY A 18 -18.67 31.63 15.77
N ALA A 19 -19.81 31.56 15.07
CA ALA A 19 -19.97 30.76 13.87
C ALA A 19 -19.10 31.30 12.70
N ALA A 20 -19.03 32.61 12.51
CA ALA A 20 -18.20 33.22 11.48
C ALA A 20 -16.69 33.05 11.74
N SER A 21 -16.26 33.14 13.01
CA SER A 21 -14.85 33.11 13.42
C SER A 21 -14.26 31.71 13.63
N SER A 22 -15.00 30.63 13.35
CA SER A 22 -14.62 29.24 13.64
C SER A 22 -14.58 28.83 15.12
N ALA A 23 -14.87 29.74 16.05
CA ALA A 23 -14.96 29.45 17.47
C ALA A 23 -16.15 28.54 17.83
N LEU A 24 -17.23 28.57 17.04
CA LEU A 24 -18.38 27.69 17.18
C LEU A 24 -18.62 26.91 15.88
N GLY A 25 -18.73 25.59 15.98
CA GLY A 25 -19.11 24.68 14.91
C GLY A 25 -20.57 24.21 15.02
N PHE A 26 -21.02 23.45 14.02
CA PHE A 26 -22.37 22.86 14.04
C PHE A 26 -22.62 21.96 15.26
N ARG A 27 -21.57 21.27 15.74
CA ARG A 27 -21.65 20.39 16.90
C ARG A 27 -21.94 21.18 18.17
N ASP A 28 -21.25 22.30 18.35
CA ASP A 28 -21.40 23.17 19.51
C ASP A 28 -22.81 23.80 19.53
N LEU A 29 -23.33 24.23 18.37
CA LEU A 29 -24.71 24.70 18.25
C LEU A 29 -25.74 23.61 18.64
N CYS A 30 -25.52 22.36 18.25
CA CYS A 30 -26.37 21.24 18.67
C CYS A 30 -26.29 21.00 20.18
N CYS A 31 -25.10 21.07 20.78
CA CYS A 31 -24.91 20.93 22.22
C CYS A 31 -25.59 22.08 22.99
N LEU A 32 -25.43 23.33 22.55
CA LEU A 32 -26.08 24.50 23.14
C LEU A 32 -27.61 24.41 23.04
N ALA A 33 -28.13 23.84 21.95
CA ALA A 33 -29.57 23.64 21.79
C ALA A 33 -30.16 22.62 22.77
N ILE A 34 -29.37 21.63 23.17
CA ILE A 34 -29.75 20.64 24.19
C ILE A 34 -29.61 21.23 25.59
N ALA A 35 -28.54 22.01 25.83
CA ALA A 35 -28.22 22.56 27.14
C ALA A 35 -29.24 23.58 27.67
N SER A 36 -29.90 24.34 26.79
CA SER A 36 -30.90 25.33 27.21
C SER A 36 -31.97 25.54 26.13
N ARG A 37 -33.24 25.62 26.53
CA ARG A 37 -34.36 25.98 25.64
C ARG A 37 -34.19 27.34 24.97
N ARG A 38 -33.67 28.34 25.70
CA ARG A 38 -33.42 29.70 25.21
C ARG A 38 -32.39 29.69 24.07
N LEU A 39 -31.19 29.19 24.37
CA LEU A 39 -30.11 28.96 23.39
C LEU A 39 -30.53 28.03 22.24
N GLY A 40 -31.40 27.06 22.48
CA GLY A 40 -31.99 26.22 21.44
C GLY A 40 -32.79 27.03 20.42
N ARG A 41 -33.64 27.96 20.86
CA ARG A 41 -34.32 28.88 19.93
C ARG A 41 -33.33 29.74 19.15
N LEU A 42 -32.33 30.29 19.84
CA LEU A 42 -31.32 31.15 19.20
C LEU A 42 -30.44 30.38 18.19
N SER A 43 -30.12 29.12 18.47
CA SER A 43 -29.36 28.24 17.57
C SER A 43 -30.07 27.96 16.25
N LEU A 44 -31.38 28.22 16.16
CA LEU A 44 -32.16 28.05 14.93
C LEU A 44 -32.09 29.27 14.01
N HIS A 45 -31.48 30.40 14.42
CA HIS A 45 -31.45 31.59 13.58
C HIS A 45 -30.80 31.32 12.21
N PRO A 46 -31.46 31.71 11.10
CA PRO A 46 -30.96 31.47 9.74
C PRO A 46 -29.55 32.02 9.50
N ALA A 47 -29.23 33.20 10.02
CA ALA A 47 -27.94 33.87 9.83
C ALA A 47 -26.75 33.02 10.31
N LEU A 48 -26.91 32.30 11.43
CA LEU A 48 -25.87 31.40 11.97
C LEU A 48 -25.51 30.29 10.98
N TRP A 49 -26.54 29.63 10.46
CA TRP A 49 -26.36 28.51 9.53
C TRP A 49 -25.90 28.99 8.16
N SER A 50 -26.29 30.20 7.73
CA SER A 50 -25.75 30.83 6.52
C SER A 50 -24.25 31.13 6.67
N ALA A 51 -23.80 31.64 7.82
CA ALA A 51 -22.38 31.86 8.12
C ALA A 51 -21.57 30.55 8.17
N LEU A 52 -22.13 29.49 8.77
CA LEU A 52 -21.51 28.16 8.74
C LEU A 52 -21.45 27.58 7.32
N LEU A 53 -22.49 27.78 6.52
CA LEU A 53 -22.54 27.33 5.13
C LEU A 53 -21.48 28.00 4.27
N SER A 54 -21.31 29.32 4.38
CA SER A 54 -20.31 30.06 3.62
C SER A 54 -18.88 29.68 4.04
N ARG A 55 -18.67 29.43 5.34
CA ARG A 55 -17.38 29.03 5.89
C ARG A 55 -16.98 27.60 5.54
N ASP A 56 -17.87 26.63 5.79
CA ASP A 56 -17.55 25.20 5.65
C ASP A 56 -17.71 24.69 4.20
N PHE A 57 -18.51 25.40 3.38
CA PHE A 57 -18.77 25.03 1.98
C PHE A 57 -18.62 26.24 1.02
N PRO A 58 -17.43 26.86 0.94
CA PRO A 58 -17.20 28.11 0.20
C PRO A 58 -17.45 27.99 -1.32
N SER A 59 -17.27 26.79 -1.88
CA SER A 59 -17.29 26.55 -3.33
C SER A 59 -18.69 26.46 -3.98
N GLN A 60 -19.78 26.68 -3.23
CA GLN A 60 -21.16 26.51 -3.73
C GLN A 60 -22.14 27.58 -3.21
N SER A 61 -21.65 28.73 -2.78
CA SER A 61 -22.44 29.94 -2.49
C SER A 61 -22.64 30.83 -3.72
N GLN A 62 -21.95 30.54 -4.82
CA GLN A 62 -22.22 31.16 -6.11
C GLN A 62 -23.43 30.45 -6.76
N PRO A 63 -24.50 31.16 -7.16
CA PRO A 63 -25.54 30.55 -7.96
C PRO A 63 -24.93 30.15 -9.31
N SER A 64 -24.74 28.86 -9.53
CA SER A 64 -24.34 28.33 -10.83
C SER A 64 -25.39 28.75 -11.87
N SER A 65 -25.03 29.69 -12.72
CA SER A 65 -25.81 30.15 -13.87
C SER A 65 -25.78 29.08 -14.98
N SER A 66 -26.42 27.92 -14.75
CA SER A 66 -26.77 26.97 -15.82
C SER A 66 -27.48 25.73 -15.26
N SER A 67 -28.79 25.81 -15.08
CA SER A 67 -29.76 24.78 -15.49
C SER A 67 -31.16 25.18 -15.04
N SER A 68 -31.98 25.50 -16.04
CA SER A 68 -33.42 25.65 -15.95
C SER A 68 -34.04 24.35 -15.42
N THR A 69 -34.32 24.30 -14.13
CA THR A 69 -35.40 23.46 -13.60
C THR A 69 -36.24 24.32 -12.69
N SER A 70 -37.42 24.62 -13.19
CA SER A 70 -38.39 25.56 -12.67
C SER A 70 -38.84 25.20 -11.24
N GLN A 71 -38.86 26.24 -10.40
CA GLN A 71 -39.90 26.45 -9.39
C GLN A 71 -40.13 25.34 -8.35
N GLN A 72 -39.14 25.06 -7.49
CA GLN A 72 -39.42 24.51 -6.15
C GLN A 72 -38.28 24.66 -5.13
N GLN A 73 -37.47 25.73 -5.21
CA GLN A 73 -36.82 26.23 -3.99
C GLN A 73 -37.88 26.93 -3.13
N GLN A 74 -38.81 26.15 -2.56
CA GLN A 74 -39.37 26.52 -1.25
C GLN A 74 -38.17 26.89 -0.39
N GLN A 75 -38.18 28.05 0.24
CA GLN A 75 -37.07 28.61 1.02
C GLN A 75 -36.64 27.62 2.11
N LEU A 76 -35.76 26.68 1.77
CA LEU A 76 -35.27 25.67 2.69
C LEU A 76 -34.45 26.40 3.74
N HIS A 77 -34.84 26.25 5.00
CA HIS A 77 -34.14 26.84 6.12
C HIS A 77 -32.62 26.52 6.03
N PRO A 78 -31.69 27.48 6.17
CA PRO A 78 -30.25 27.25 5.97
C PRO A 78 -29.67 26.05 6.76
N LYS A 79 -30.26 25.74 7.93
CA LYS A 79 -29.93 24.54 8.72
C LYS A 79 -30.17 23.21 7.97
N SER A 80 -31.28 23.07 7.24
CA SER A 80 -31.57 21.84 6.49
C SER A 80 -30.64 21.69 5.29
N LEU A 81 -30.30 22.81 4.63
CA LEU A 81 -29.32 22.84 3.55
C LEU A 81 -27.92 22.47 4.05
N TYR A 82 -27.51 22.99 5.21
CA TYR A 82 -26.27 22.60 5.88
C TYR A 82 -26.24 21.11 6.19
N LYS A 83 -27.32 20.57 6.78
CA LYS A 83 -27.43 19.13 7.08
C LYS A 83 -27.23 18.27 5.82
N THR A 84 -27.92 18.59 4.73
CA THR A 84 -27.79 17.83 3.46
C THR A 84 -26.38 17.93 2.89
N LYS A 85 -25.76 19.12 2.88
CA LYS A 85 -24.38 19.30 2.39
C LYS A 85 -23.37 18.55 3.25
N PHE A 86 -23.54 18.61 4.57
CA PHE A 86 -22.69 17.91 5.52
C PHE A 86 -22.75 16.39 5.32
N GLU A 87 -23.95 15.80 5.19
CA GLU A 87 -24.08 14.35 4.95
C GLU A 87 -23.44 13.95 3.62
N ARG A 88 -23.65 14.71 2.54
CA ARG A 88 -22.97 14.48 1.25
C ARG A 88 -21.45 14.58 1.37
N HIS A 89 -20.96 15.57 2.12
CA HIS A 89 -19.53 15.75 2.34
C HIS A 89 -18.93 14.59 3.16
N LYS A 90 -19.62 14.17 4.23
CA LYS A 90 -19.25 13.04 5.07
C LYS A 90 -19.13 11.75 4.25
N VAL A 91 -20.11 11.46 3.39
CA VAL A 91 -20.08 10.30 2.49
C VAL A 91 -18.90 10.39 1.53
N ARG A 92 -18.70 11.53 0.86
CA ARG A 92 -17.56 11.75 -0.03
C ARG A 92 -16.21 11.54 0.67
N MET A 93 -16.05 12.07 1.88
CA MET A 93 -14.84 11.89 2.68
C MET A 93 -14.63 10.43 3.09
N ALA A 94 -15.68 9.72 3.47
CA ALA A 94 -15.60 8.30 3.80
C ALA A 94 -15.20 7.46 2.57
N GLU A 95 -15.75 7.75 1.40
CA GLU A 95 -15.37 7.08 0.17
C GLU A 95 -13.93 7.42 -0.26
N ALA A 96 -13.50 8.68 -0.15
CA ALA A 96 -12.13 9.08 -0.44
C ALA A 96 -11.13 8.33 0.46
N ARG A 97 -11.44 8.21 1.76
CA ARG A 97 -10.66 7.39 2.70
C ARG A 97 -10.63 5.92 2.29
N ARG A 98 -11.77 5.34 1.91
CA ARG A 98 -11.83 3.96 1.42
C ARG A 98 -10.97 3.74 0.17
N ARG A 99 -11.01 4.67 -0.80
CA ARG A 99 -10.17 4.61 -2.00
C ARG A 99 -8.68 4.66 -1.65
N ALA A 100 -8.28 5.58 -0.78
CA ALA A 100 -6.89 5.68 -0.31
C ALA A 100 -6.41 4.39 0.39
N VAL A 101 -7.28 3.74 1.17
CA VAL A 101 -6.99 2.44 1.79
C VAL A 101 -6.80 1.37 0.72
N PHE A 102 -7.73 1.24 -0.23
CA PHE A 102 -7.59 0.25 -1.31
C PHE A 102 -6.34 0.47 -2.17
N GLU A 103 -5.96 1.71 -2.45
CA GLU A 103 -4.71 2.02 -3.16
C GLU A 103 -3.47 1.63 -2.36
N ALA A 104 -3.48 1.82 -1.04
CA ALA A 104 -2.40 1.37 -0.17
C ALA A 104 -2.34 -0.16 -0.11
N GLU A 105 -3.47 -0.84 0.05
CA GLU A 105 -3.56 -2.31 0.05
C GLU A 105 -3.10 -2.90 -1.29
N ALA A 106 -3.49 -2.30 -2.42
CA ALA A 106 -3.06 -2.72 -3.74
C ALA A 106 -1.53 -2.61 -3.91
N ARG A 107 -0.92 -1.52 -3.40
CA ARG A 107 0.54 -1.36 -3.40
C ARG A 107 1.22 -2.44 -2.56
N VAL A 108 0.73 -2.70 -1.35
CA VAL A 108 1.26 -3.77 -0.48
C VAL A 108 1.15 -5.14 -1.15
N LEU A 109 0.01 -5.45 -1.78
CA LEU A 109 -0.18 -6.70 -2.51
C LEU A 109 0.78 -6.83 -3.70
N ALA A 110 1.02 -5.75 -4.45
CA ALA A 110 2.00 -5.75 -5.54
C ALA A 110 3.42 -6.00 -5.02
N CYS A 111 3.84 -5.35 -3.93
CA CYS A 111 5.15 -5.59 -3.31
C CYS A 111 5.28 -7.03 -2.81
N ARG A 112 4.24 -7.59 -2.17
CA ARG A 112 4.23 -8.99 -1.73
C ARG A 112 4.40 -9.97 -2.88
N ARG A 113 3.75 -9.74 -4.02
CA ARG A 113 3.93 -10.56 -5.23
C ARG A 113 5.37 -10.50 -5.73
N ARG A 114 5.94 -9.29 -5.85
CA ARG A 114 7.35 -9.10 -6.26
C ARG A 114 8.32 -9.83 -5.33
N LEU A 115 8.08 -9.78 -4.01
CA LEU A 115 8.89 -10.51 -3.04
C LEU A 115 8.78 -12.03 -3.24
N ALA A 116 7.57 -12.56 -3.45
CA ALA A 116 7.37 -13.98 -3.72
C ALA A 116 8.08 -14.43 -5.01
N ASP A 117 8.02 -13.64 -6.08
CA ASP A 117 8.69 -13.93 -7.35
C ASP A 117 10.24 -13.93 -7.20
N LEU A 118 10.77 -13.01 -6.39
CA LEU A 118 12.19 -12.96 -6.05
C LEU A 118 12.62 -14.17 -5.23
N GLU A 119 11.84 -14.57 -4.22
CA GLU A 119 12.09 -15.76 -3.41
C GLU A 119 12.06 -17.04 -4.27
N GLU A 120 11.13 -17.13 -5.21
CA GLU A 120 11.07 -18.24 -6.15
C GLU A 120 12.28 -18.28 -7.09
N SER A 121 12.65 -17.14 -7.65
CA SER A 121 13.86 -17.01 -8.48
C SER A 121 15.11 -17.42 -7.71
N MET A 122 15.27 -16.97 -6.47
CA MET A 122 16.38 -17.36 -5.59
C MET A 122 16.40 -18.87 -5.31
N ARG A 123 15.23 -19.48 -5.08
CA ARG A 123 15.13 -20.92 -4.86
C ARG A 123 15.55 -21.69 -6.11
N ALA A 124 15.09 -21.27 -7.29
CA ALA A 124 15.46 -21.89 -8.55
C ALA A 124 16.97 -21.78 -8.84
N GLU A 125 17.58 -20.63 -8.56
CA GLU A 125 19.06 -20.48 -8.63
C GLU A 125 19.77 -21.39 -7.63
N GLY A 126 19.24 -21.52 -6.41
CA GLY A 126 19.77 -22.41 -5.39
C GLY A 126 19.75 -23.88 -5.81
N GLU A 127 18.65 -24.35 -6.41
CA GLU A 127 18.56 -25.71 -6.95
C GLU A 127 19.48 -25.92 -8.15
N ARG A 128 19.59 -24.95 -9.06
CA ARG A 128 20.58 -25.00 -10.16
C ARG A 128 22.01 -25.11 -9.64
N MET A 129 22.34 -24.34 -8.61
CA MET A 129 23.66 -24.41 -7.97
C MET A 129 23.91 -25.78 -7.32
N LYS A 130 22.91 -26.38 -6.66
CA LYS A 130 23.03 -27.74 -6.09
C LYS A 130 23.23 -28.80 -7.17
N ALA A 131 22.46 -28.73 -8.26
CA ALA A 131 22.59 -29.65 -9.38
C ALA A 131 23.97 -29.56 -10.05
N ALA A 132 24.43 -28.34 -10.33
CA ALA A 132 25.76 -28.11 -10.89
C ALA A 132 26.89 -28.60 -9.96
N ALA A 133 26.74 -28.43 -8.64
CA ALA A 133 27.71 -28.95 -7.67
C ALA A 133 27.75 -30.49 -7.62
N GLN A 134 26.60 -31.15 -7.73
CA GLN A 134 26.52 -32.61 -7.82
C GLN A 134 27.16 -33.13 -9.12
N GLU A 135 26.90 -32.47 -10.25
CA GLU A 135 27.52 -32.82 -11.53
C GLU A 135 29.04 -32.65 -11.47
N LEU A 136 29.52 -31.58 -10.84
CA LEU A 136 30.95 -31.32 -10.65
C LEU A 136 31.62 -32.43 -9.84
N ASP A 137 31.03 -32.87 -8.71
CA ASP A 137 31.56 -34.00 -7.93
C ASP A 137 31.60 -35.31 -8.76
N ASN A 138 30.56 -35.55 -9.57
CA ASN A 138 30.53 -36.72 -10.46
C ASN A 138 31.64 -36.67 -11.52
N LEU A 139 31.87 -35.52 -12.14
CA LEU A 139 32.95 -35.34 -13.12
C LEU A 139 34.34 -35.43 -12.50
N GLU A 140 34.53 -34.93 -11.27
CA GLU A 140 35.78 -35.13 -10.55
C GLU A 140 36.05 -36.61 -10.26
N ARG A 141 35.02 -37.39 -9.92
CA ARG A 141 35.15 -38.85 -9.75
C ARG A 141 35.55 -39.52 -11.06
N VAL A 142 34.95 -39.12 -12.19
CA VAL A 142 35.33 -39.62 -13.52
C VAL A 142 36.77 -39.23 -13.86
N ARG A 143 37.18 -37.98 -13.59
CA ARG A 143 38.55 -37.51 -13.81
C ARG A 143 39.55 -38.34 -13.00
N ARG A 144 39.29 -38.58 -11.71
CA ARG A 144 40.14 -39.42 -10.85
C ARG A 144 40.21 -40.87 -11.37
N ALA A 145 39.09 -41.43 -11.81
CA ALA A 145 39.05 -42.77 -12.41
C ALA A 145 39.86 -42.85 -13.73
N SER A 146 39.80 -41.80 -14.55
CA SER A 146 40.58 -41.72 -15.79
C SER A 146 42.10 -41.69 -15.52
N VAL A 147 42.55 -40.86 -14.55
CA VAL A 147 43.97 -40.84 -14.15
C VAL A 147 44.41 -42.19 -13.59
N ALA A 148 43.56 -42.82 -12.79
CA ALA A 148 43.81 -44.11 -12.17
C ALA A 148 44.01 -45.25 -13.20
N LEU A 149 43.25 -45.25 -14.31
CA LEU A 149 43.41 -46.21 -15.42
C LEU A 149 44.76 -46.08 -16.15
N ASN A 150 45.43 -44.93 -16.08
CA ASN A 150 46.74 -44.71 -16.71
C ASN A 150 47.91 -45.25 -15.87
N VAL A 151 47.63 -45.78 -14.67
CA VAL A 151 48.62 -46.40 -13.78
C VAL A 151 48.29 -47.89 -13.65
N TRP A 152 49.28 -48.75 -13.39
CA TRP A 152 49.04 -50.17 -13.20
C TRP A 152 48.11 -50.44 -12.00
N GLN A 153 47.07 -51.28 -12.18
CA GLN A 153 46.05 -51.58 -11.15
C GLN A 153 45.51 -53.02 -11.20
N PRO A 154 44.98 -53.55 -10.07
CA PRO A 154 44.27 -54.83 -10.03
C PRO A 154 43.00 -54.83 -10.91
N GLN A 155 42.70 -55.97 -11.56
CA GLN A 155 41.60 -56.10 -12.53
C GLN A 155 40.22 -55.68 -11.99
N VAL A 156 39.93 -55.93 -10.71
CA VAL A 156 38.64 -55.56 -10.07
C VAL A 156 38.47 -54.04 -9.99
N VAL A 157 39.56 -53.32 -9.69
CA VAL A 157 39.58 -51.85 -9.61
C VAL A 157 39.54 -51.24 -11.02
N HIS A 158 40.28 -51.86 -11.94
CA HIS A 158 40.35 -51.47 -13.34
C HIS A 158 38.97 -51.58 -14.04
N GLY A 159 38.22 -52.68 -13.83
CA GLY A 159 36.89 -52.87 -14.41
C GLY A 159 35.88 -51.80 -13.99
N ARG A 160 35.81 -51.49 -12.68
CA ARG A 160 34.90 -50.46 -12.14
C ARG A 160 35.24 -49.06 -12.65
N GLN A 161 36.53 -48.69 -12.69
CA GLN A 161 36.96 -47.38 -13.20
C GLN A 161 36.70 -47.25 -14.70
N LYS A 162 36.94 -48.32 -15.47
CA LYS A 162 36.67 -48.37 -16.91
C LYS A 162 35.20 -48.14 -17.22
N GLN A 163 34.29 -48.78 -16.47
CA GLN A 163 32.85 -48.56 -16.62
C GLN A 163 32.45 -47.10 -16.32
N LEU A 164 32.98 -46.51 -15.24
CA LEU A 164 32.73 -45.12 -14.87
C LEU A 164 33.16 -44.12 -15.96
N VAL A 165 34.35 -44.32 -16.56
CA VAL A 165 34.85 -43.45 -17.62
C VAL A 165 34.08 -43.65 -18.93
N GLN A 166 33.73 -44.89 -19.28
CA GLN A 166 32.95 -45.19 -20.50
C GLN A 166 31.52 -44.64 -20.50
N GLN A 167 30.91 -44.49 -19.32
CA GLN A 167 29.59 -43.87 -19.18
C GLN A 167 29.62 -42.35 -19.39
N CYS A 168 30.80 -41.71 -19.36
CA CYS A 168 30.94 -40.28 -19.54
C CYS A 168 31.25 -39.94 -21.01
N THR A 169 30.26 -39.43 -21.74
CA THR A 169 30.38 -39.12 -23.18
C THR A 169 30.92 -37.72 -23.46
N VAL A 170 30.98 -36.85 -22.44
CA VAL A 170 31.35 -35.45 -22.56
C VAL A 170 32.82 -35.23 -22.20
N PRO A 171 33.56 -34.35 -22.90
CA PRO A 171 34.90 -33.96 -22.48
C PRO A 171 34.88 -33.35 -21.06
N VAL A 172 35.57 -34.01 -20.14
CA VAL A 172 35.46 -33.74 -18.69
C VAL A 172 35.99 -32.35 -18.34
N ASP A 173 37.13 -31.93 -18.91
CA ASP A 173 37.76 -30.65 -18.56
C ASP A 173 36.97 -29.44 -19.07
N SER A 174 36.36 -29.51 -20.26
CA SER A 174 35.51 -28.43 -20.77
C SER A 174 34.23 -28.31 -19.94
N ARG A 175 33.57 -29.42 -19.64
CA ARG A 175 32.35 -29.41 -18.81
C ARG A 175 32.63 -28.96 -17.38
N LEU A 176 33.79 -29.30 -16.80
CA LEU A 176 34.23 -28.78 -15.51
C LEU A 176 34.41 -27.26 -15.52
N SER A 177 34.98 -26.71 -16.59
CA SER A 177 35.11 -25.26 -16.74
C SER A 177 33.74 -24.59 -16.84
N ASP A 178 32.83 -25.16 -17.64
CA ASP A 178 31.47 -24.63 -17.81
C ASP A 178 30.70 -24.63 -16.49
N LEU A 179 30.68 -25.75 -15.76
CA LEU A 179 30.03 -25.86 -14.46
C LEU A 179 30.61 -24.88 -13.42
N ASN A 180 31.92 -24.66 -13.43
CA ASN A 180 32.54 -23.67 -12.56
C ASN A 180 32.06 -22.25 -12.87
N MET A 181 31.84 -21.93 -14.15
CA MET A 181 31.26 -20.65 -14.56
C MET A 181 29.79 -20.56 -14.19
N GLU A 182 28.99 -21.61 -14.43
CA GLU A 182 27.59 -21.70 -14.02
C GLU A 182 27.43 -21.46 -12.50
N LEU A 183 28.27 -22.08 -11.67
CA LEU A 183 28.27 -21.88 -10.22
C LEU A 183 28.59 -20.44 -9.82
N LYS A 184 29.55 -19.78 -10.50
CA LYS A 184 29.87 -18.37 -10.24
C LYS A 184 28.70 -17.46 -10.60
N VAL A 185 28.07 -17.71 -11.74
CA VAL A 185 26.90 -16.94 -12.21
C VAL A 185 25.73 -17.11 -11.24
N CYS A 186 25.40 -18.35 -10.84
CA CYS A 186 24.33 -18.61 -9.86
C CYS A 186 24.59 -17.88 -8.54
N LYS A 187 25.84 -17.91 -8.04
CA LYS A 187 26.22 -17.17 -6.82
C LYS A 187 26.01 -15.65 -6.97
N GLN A 188 26.39 -15.08 -8.11
CA GLN A 188 26.20 -13.66 -8.38
C GLN A 188 24.71 -13.30 -8.50
N GLN A 189 23.90 -14.13 -9.15
CA GLN A 189 22.46 -13.95 -9.28
C GLN A 189 21.76 -14.02 -7.92
N ILE A 190 22.10 -15.00 -7.07
CA ILE A 190 21.59 -15.09 -5.70
C ILE A 190 21.96 -13.84 -4.89
N ALA A 191 23.21 -13.36 -4.99
CA ALA A 191 23.63 -12.14 -4.32
C ALA A 191 22.82 -10.91 -4.80
N THR A 192 22.56 -10.84 -6.11
CA THR A 192 21.77 -9.76 -6.72
C THR A 192 20.32 -9.80 -6.22
N TYR A 193 19.70 -10.98 -6.16
CA TYR A 193 18.35 -11.12 -5.62
C TYR A 193 18.27 -10.82 -4.13
N LYS A 194 19.27 -11.20 -3.33
CA LYS A 194 19.36 -10.81 -1.91
C LYS A 194 19.44 -9.31 -1.73
N ASN A 195 20.21 -8.61 -2.57
CA ASN A 195 20.28 -7.15 -2.53
C ASN A 195 18.92 -6.52 -2.87
N LYS A 196 18.27 -6.99 -3.95
CA LYS A 196 16.92 -6.55 -4.34
C LYS A 196 15.88 -6.82 -3.25
N GLN A 197 15.99 -7.94 -2.53
CA GLN A 197 15.12 -8.26 -1.40
C GLN A 197 15.37 -7.32 -0.21
N GLY A 198 16.63 -6.96 0.07
CA GLY A 198 16.97 -5.97 1.09
C GLY A 198 16.43 -4.57 0.77
N GLU A 199 16.55 -4.14 -0.49
CA GLU A 199 16.00 -2.88 -0.97
C GLU A 199 14.46 -2.85 -0.82
N ALA A 200 13.78 -3.95 -1.17
CA ALA A 200 12.33 -4.08 -1.04
C ALA A 200 11.82 -4.15 0.41
N GLN A 201 12.70 -4.31 1.41
CA GLN A 201 12.35 -4.25 2.84
C GLN A 201 12.55 -2.85 3.45
N THR A 202 13.29 -1.97 2.78
CA THR A 202 13.56 -0.59 3.22
C THR A 202 12.60 0.45 2.64
N GLU A 203 11.84 0.11 1.60
CA GLU A 203 10.77 0.93 0.99
C GLU A 203 9.41 0.72 1.66
#